data_AF-A0A811KR15-F1
#
_entry.id   AF-A0A811KR15-F1
#
_cell.length_a   1.000
_cell.length_b   1.000
_cell.length_c   1.000
_cell.angle_alpha   90.00
_cell.angle_beta   90.00
_cell.angle_gamma   90.00
#
_symmetry.space_group_name_H-M   'P 1'
#
loop_
_entity.id
_entity.type
_entity.pdbx_description
1 polymer ?
#
loop_
_entity_poly.entity_id
_entity_poly.type
_entity_poly.pdbx_seq_one_letter_code
_entity_poly.pdbx_strand_id
1 'polypeptide(L)'
;MSLLRSKAVDYDLDFDQLKNSDLHIHMPAGAVAKDGPSAGCAFTLALFSLLSGRKVRSDSACTGEISLTGKVLPVGGVKEKVLAAHRAGIMRLSLPKENQRDIADLDPTVLDQMNILFVDNADELISKMIKTEASDAAKL
;
A
#
# COMPACT_ATOMS: atom_id res chain seq x y z
N MET A 1 9.58 9.46 3.77
CA MET A 1 10.86 9.56 3.03
C MET A 1 12.04 8.88 3.70
N SER A 2 12.24 9.00 5.01
CA SER A 2 13.43 8.44 5.69
C SER A 2 13.68 6.96 5.40
N LEU A 3 12.64 6.11 5.45
CA LEU A 3 12.73 4.69 5.10
C LEU A 3 13.22 4.45 3.67
N LEU A 4 12.60 5.11 2.68
CA LEU A 4 12.98 4.94 1.27
C LEU A 4 14.40 5.45 1.02
N ARG A 5 14.82 6.52 1.70
CA ARG A 5 16.18 7.04 1.62
C ARG A 5 17.18 6.05 2.22
N SER A 6 16.88 5.42 3.36
CA SER A 6 17.79 4.43 3.95
C SER A 6 17.90 3.14 3.13
N LYS A 7 16.87 2.81 2.35
CA LYS A 7 16.84 1.64 1.45
C LYS A 7 17.08 2.00 -0.02
N ALA A 8 17.60 3.18 -0.33
CA ALA A 8 17.69 3.67 -1.70
C ALA A 8 18.52 2.75 -2.60
N VAL A 9 19.61 2.17 -2.08
CA VAL A 9 20.46 1.22 -2.82
C VAL A 9 19.72 -0.10 -3.05
N ASP A 10 19.14 -0.68 -2.00
CA ASP A 10 18.44 -1.98 -2.08
C ASP A 10 17.25 -1.94 -3.05
N TYR A 11 16.60 -0.79 -3.13
CA TYR A 11 15.43 -0.57 -3.96
C TYR A 11 15.74 0.05 -5.31
N ASP A 12 16.99 0.39 -5.62
CA ASP A 12 17.37 1.11 -6.85
C ASP A 12 16.54 2.40 -7.03
N LEU A 13 16.60 3.29 -6.03
CA LEU A 13 15.86 4.56 -6.00
C LEU A 13 16.76 5.73 -6.35
N ASP A 14 16.35 6.51 -7.33
CA ASP A 14 17.04 7.72 -7.74
C ASP A 14 16.48 8.94 -7.01
N PHE A 15 17.14 9.31 -5.91
CA PHE A 15 16.80 10.52 -5.16
C PHE A 15 17.32 11.82 -5.81
N ASP A 16 18.16 11.75 -6.84
CA ASP A 16 18.69 12.94 -7.49
C ASP A 16 17.59 13.70 -8.24
N GLN A 17 16.54 12.99 -8.66
CA GLN A 17 15.31 13.57 -9.24
C GLN A 17 14.61 14.55 -8.30
N LEU A 18 14.83 14.45 -6.99
CA LEU A 18 14.23 15.33 -5.99
C LEU A 18 15.15 16.46 -5.52
N LYS A 19 16.41 16.53 -5.96
CA LYS A 19 17.37 17.55 -5.47
C LYS A 19 16.94 18.98 -5.75
N ASN A 20 16.27 19.22 -6.87
CA ASN A 20 15.82 20.55 -7.32
C ASN A 20 14.30 20.60 -7.49
N SER A 21 13.56 19.81 -6.72
CA SER A 21 12.11 19.71 -6.84
C SER A 21 11.44 19.64 -5.47
N ASP A 22 10.32 20.34 -5.35
CA ASP A 22 9.46 20.22 -4.19
C ASP A 22 8.52 19.03 -4.35
N LEU A 23 8.26 18.34 -3.25
CA LEU A 23 7.31 17.23 -3.22
C LEU A 23 5.95 17.71 -2.72
N HIS A 24 4.94 17.67 -3.59
CA HIS A 24 3.55 17.90 -3.23
C HIS A 24 2.82 16.56 -3.05
N ILE A 25 2.26 16.31 -1.87
CA ILE A 25 1.43 15.13 -1.61
C ILE A 25 -0.03 15.59 -1.51
N HIS A 26 -0.85 15.16 -2.47
CA HIS A 26 -2.27 15.46 -2.48
C HIS A 26 -3.10 14.24 -2.08
N MET A 27 -3.99 14.42 -1.10
CA MET A 27 -4.94 13.39 -0.68
C MET A 27 -6.39 13.93 -0.87
N PRO A 28 -7.10 13.50 -1.92
CA PRO A 28 -8.35 14.11 -2.39
C PRO A 28 -9.48 14.06 -1.36
N ALA A 29 -10.54 14.86 -1.52
CA ALA A 29 -11.59 15.10 -0.51
C ALA A 29 -11.09 15.80 0.76
N GLY A 30 -10.42 16.95 0.60
CA GLY A 30 -9.73 17.67 1.69
C GLY A 30 -10.62 18.09 2.88
N ALA A 31 -11.94 18.14 2.70
CA ALA A 31 -12.90 18.45 3.77
C ALA A 31 -13.22 17.26 4.71
N VAL A 32 -12.88 16.04 4.31
CA VAL A 32 -13.03 14.84 5.16
C VAL A 32 -11.74 14.67 5.97
N ALA A 33 -11.86 14.60 7.30
CA ALA A 33 -10.72 14.32 8.17
C ALA A 33 -10.07 12.99 7.75
N LYS A 34 -8.78 13.06 7.41
CA LYS A 34 -7.95 11.89 7.05
C LYS A 34 -6.93 11.64 8.13
N ASP A 35 -7.40 11.67 9.37
CA ASP A 35 -6.58 11.42 10.54
C ASP A 35 -6.29 9.94 10.69
N GLY A 36 -5.03 9.64 10.96
CA GLY A 36 -4.56 8.31 11.31
C GLY A 36 -3.36 7.86 10.47
N PRO A 37 -2.37 7.20 11.09
CA PRO A 37 -1.14 6.77 10.42
C PRO A 37 -1.36 5.66 9.36
N SER A 38 -2.60 5.17 9.22
CA SER A 38 -2.96 4.02 8.38
C SER A 38 -2.75 4.20 6.87
N ALA A 39 -2.48 5.43 6.40
CA ALA A 39 -2.10 5.72 5.02
C ALA A 39 -0.59 5.57 4.74
N GLY A 40 0.21 5.19 5.75
CA GLY A 40 1.66 5.04 5.61
C GLY A 40 2.08 4.12 4.47
N CYS A 41 1.37 3.01 4.27
CA CYS A 41 1.58 2.10 3.13
C CYS A 41 1.36 2.79 1.79
N ALA A 42 0.26 3.56 1.65
CA ALA A 42 -0.08 4.26 0.42
C ALA A 42 0.96 5.32 0.06
N PHE A 43 1.40 6.12 1.03
CA PHE A 43 2.47 7.10 0.81
C PHE A 43 3.80 6.43 0.45
N THR A 44 4.13 5.31 1.10
CA THR A 44 5.36 4.56 0.79
C THR A 44 5.34 4.05 -0.65
N LEU A 45 4.23 3.46 -1.10
CA LEU A 45 4.08 2.98 -2.47
C LEU A 45 4.10 4.11 -3.50
N ALA A 46 3.41 5.22 -3.23
CA ALA A 46 3.39 6.38 -4.12
C ALA A 46 4.78 6.97 -4.32
N LEU A 47 5.53 7.16 -3.23
CA LEU A 47 6.88 7.72 -3.28
C LEU A 47 7.88 6.74 -3.88
N PHE A 48 7.76 5.44 -3.59
CA PHE A 48 8.56 4.42 -4.23
C PHE A 48 8.33 4.40 -5.74
N SER A 49 7.07 4.50 -6.17
CA SER A 49 6.69 4.54 -7.58
C SER A 49 7.26 5.77 -8.28
N LEU A 50 7.18 6.93 -7.64
CA LEU A 50 7.81 8.17 -8.11
C LEU A 50 9.33 8.01 -8.29
N LEU A 51 10.02 7.49 -7.28
CA LEU A 51 11.49 7.41 -7.24
C LEU A 51 12.10 6.29 -8.09
N SER A 52 11.35 5.21 -8.35
CA SER A 52 11.83 4.05 -9.12
C SER A 52 11.27 3.97 -10.53
N GLY A 53 10.30 4.82 -10.88
CA GLY A 53 9.55 4.72 -12.15
C GLY A 53 8.65 3.47 -12.26
N ARG A 54 8.62 2.58 -11.26
CA ARG A 54 7.80 1.36 -11.29
C ARG A 54 6.38 1.64 -10.85
N LYS A 55 5.40 1.19 -11.63
CA LYS A 55 3.98 1.51 -11.41
C LYS A 55 3.37 0.65 -10.29
N VAL A 56 2.64 1.28 -9.38
CA VAL A 56 1.74 0.58 -8.45
C VAL A 56 0.58 -0.04 -9.26
N ARG A 57 0.13 -1.22 -8.85
CA ARG A 57 -1.04 -1.87 -9.43
C ARG A 57 -2.31 -1.05 -9.18
N SER A 58 -3.08 -0.78 -10.23
CA SER A 58 -4.33 -0.01 -10.16
C SER A 58 -5.52 -0.81 -9.61
N ASP A 59 -5.41 -2.15 -9.54
CA ASP A 59 -6.45 -3.05 -9.07
C ASP A 59 -6.31 -3.41 -7.57
N SER A 60 -5.47 -2.68 -6.84
CA SER A 60 -5.07 -3.01 -5.47
C SER A 60 -5.30 -1.87 -4.50
N ALA A 61 -5.78 -2.18 -3.30
CA ALA A 61 -5.87 -1.28 -2.16
C ALA A 61 -4.87 -1.68 -1.07
N CYS A 62 -4.51 -0.75 -0.19
CA CYS A 62 -3.67 -1.05 0.97
C CYS A 62 -4.05 -0.18 2.17
N THR A 63 -3.79 -0.70 3.36
CA THR A 63 -3.83 0.06 4.62
C THR A 63 -2.73 -0.46 5.53
N GLY A 64 -2.19 0.40 6.37
CA GLY A 64 -1.15 0.05 7.32
C GLY A 64 -0.30 1.26 7.67
N GLU A 65 0.10 1.35 8.93
CA GLU A 65 1.12 2.30 9.35
C GLU A 65 2.51 1.76 8.96
N ILE A 66 3.44 2.66 8.63
CA ILE A 66 4.82 2.30 8.29
C ILE A 66 5.76 2.92 9.30
N SER A 67 6.54 2.09 9.98
CA SER A 67 7.59 2.56 10.89
C SER A 67 8.80 3.09 10.10
N LEU A 68 9.67 3.84 10.77
CA LEU A 68 10.95 4.28 10.20
C LEU A 68 11.88 3.11 9.81
N THR A 69 11.73 1.97 10.48
CA THR A 69 12.49 0.73 10.20
C THR A 69 11.84 -0.14 9.13
N GLY A 70 10.69 0.27 8.59
CA GLY A 70 10.00 -0.44 7.52
C GLY A 70 9.08 -1.57 7.99
N LYS A 71 8.71 -1.63 9.27
CA LYS A 71 7.63 -2.52 9.73
C LYS A 71 6.27 -1.97 9.29
N VAL A 72 5.37 -2.89 8.92
CA VAL A 72 3.96 -2.57 8.67
C VAL A 72 3.19 -2.84 9.96
N LEU A 73 2.65 -1.79 10.57
CA LEU A 73 1.99 -1.85 11.86
C LEU A 73 0.46 -1.97 11.71
N PRO A 74 -0.22 -2.61 12.69
CA PRO A 74 -1.66 -2.81 12.65
C PRO A 74 -2.43 -1.49 12.67
N VAL A 75 -3.62 -1.53 12.10
CA VAL A 75 -4.54 -0.38 12.02
C VAL A 75 -5.92 -0.75 12.53
N GLY A 76 -6.68 0.25 12.97
CA GLY A 76 -8.09 0.09 13.29
C GLY A 76 -9.00 0.07 12.06
N GLY A 77 -10.25 -0.35 12.28
CA GLY A 77 -11.33 -0.31 11.29
C GLY A 77 -11.12 -1.26 10.10
N VAL A 78 -10.50 -2.42 10.34
CA VAL A 78 -10.12 -3.34 9.26
C VAL A 78 -11.35 -3.90 8.56
N LYS A 79 -12.39 -4.27 9.32
CA LYS A 79 -13.65 -4.81 8.78
C LYS A 79 -14.30 -3.82 7.80
N GLU A 80 -14.39 -2.55 8.20
CA GLU A 80 -14.95 -1.47 7.40
C GLU A 80 -14.12 -1.22 6.13
N LYS A 81 -12.78 -1.28 6.23
CA LYS A 81 -11.87 -1.10 5.10
C LYS A 81 -11.96 -2.23 4.08
N VAL A 82 -12.07 -3.48 4.54
CA VAL A 82 -12.28 -4.65 3.67
C VAL A 82 -13.60 -4.52 2.91
N LEU A 83 -14.70 -4.21 3.62
CA LEU A 83 -16.01 -4.00 3.00
C LEU A 83 -16.03 -2.80 2.04
N ALA A 84 -15.31 -1.72 2.36
CA ALA A 84 -15.20 -0.57 1.48
C ALA A 84 -14.44 -0.92 0.18
N ALA A 85 -13.33 -1.66 0.27
CA ALA A 85 -12.59 -2.13 -0.90
C ALA A 85 -13.46 -3.04 -1.78
N HIS A 86 -14.16 -4.00 -1.16
CA HIS A 86 -15.10 -4.89 -1.85
C HIS A 86 -16.19 -4.11 -2.59
N ARG A 87 -16.86 -3.16 -1.92
CA ARG A 87 -17.89 -2.30 -2.52
C ARG A 87 -17.36 -1.42 -3.66
N ALA A 88 -16.09 -1.03 -3.60
CA ALA A 88 -15.42 -0.27 -4.65
C ALA A 88 -14.96 -1.15 -5.83
N GLY A 89 -15.20 -2.47 -5.80
CA GLY A 89 -14.75 -3.40 -6.83
C GLY A 89 -13.26 -3.75 -6.75
N ILE A 90 -12.57 -3.36 -5.67
CA ILE A 90 -11.15 -3.63 -5.46
C ILE A 90 -11.02 -4.93 -4.66
N MET A 91 -10.76 -6.02 -5.37
CA MET A 91 -10.70 -7.36 -4.77
C MET A 91 -9.33 -7.69 -4.18
N ARG A 92 -8.26 -6.94 -4.51
CA ARG A 92 -6.91 -7.17 -3.99
C ARG A 92 -6.58 -6.14 -2.91
N LEU A 93 -6.35 -6.59 -1.68
CA LEU A 93 -6.15 -5.71 -0.53
C LEU A 93 -4.96 -6.14 0.31
N SER A 94 -4.00 -5.23 0.51
CA SER A 94 -2.89 -5.42 1.44
C SER A 94 -3.26 -4.97 2.84
N LEU A 95 -3.05 -5.85 3.83
CA LEU A 95 -3.29 -5.62 5.26
C LEU A 95 -2.02 -5.91 6.08
N PRO A 96 -1.81 -5.24 7.23
CA PRO A 96 -0.78 -5.63 8.18
C PRO A 96 -1.00 -7.07 8.64
N LYS A 97 0.07 -7.84 8.77
CA LYS A 97 0.01 -9.25 9.22
C LYS A 97 -0.70 -9.42 10.56
N GLU A 98 -0.48 -8.48 11.49
CA GLU A 98 -1.12 -8.48 12.80
C GLU A 98 -2.65 -8.30 12.73
N ASN A 99 -3.19 -7.71 11.65
CA ASN A 99 -4.63 -7.54 11.45
C ASN A 99 -5.35 -8.79 10.92
N GLN A 100 -4.66 -9.93 10.75
CA GLN A 100 -5.29 -11.17 10.27
C GLN A 100 -6.45 -11.64 11.16
N ARG A 101 -6.34 -11.42 12.47
CA ARG A 101 -7.40 -11.79 13.43
C ARG A 101 -8.64 -10.90 13.29
N ASP A 102 -8.47 -9.65 12.88
CA ASP A 102 -9.58 -8.68 12.80
C ASP A 102 -10.55 -8.98 11.65
N ILE A 103 -10.12 -9.76 10.65
CA ILE A 103 -10.98 -10.16 9.53
C ILE A 103 -11.58 -11.56 9.70
N ALA A 104 -11.25 -12.29 10.77
CA ALA A 104 -11.71 -13.66 10.95
C ALA A 104 -13.24 -13.77 11.08
N ASP A 105 -13.92 -12.73 11.59
CA ASP A 105 -15.38 -12.71 11.74
C ASP A 105 -16.11 -12.06 10.55
N LEU A 106 -15.42 -11.73 9.46
CA LEU A 106 -16.09 -11.22 8.26
C LEU A 106 -16.85 -12.34 7.55
N ASP A 107 -17.91 -11.96 6.83
CA ASP A 107 -18.69 -12.88 6.01
C ASP A 107 -17.76 -13.63 5.03
N PRO A 108 -17.75 -14.98 5.07
CA PRO A 108 -16.94 -15.78 4.16
C PRO A 108 -17.17 -15.45 2.69
N THR A 109 -18.40 -15.08 2.31
CA THR A 109 -18.72 -14.71 0.92
C THR A 109 -17.97 -13.49 0.43
N VAL A 110 -17.62 -12.56 1.33
CA VAL A 110 -16.78 -11.40 1.01
C VAL A 110 -15.31 -11.81 0.95
N LEU A 111 -14.84 -12.57 1.95
CA LEU A 111 -13.44 -13.00 2.01
C LEU A 111 -13.05 -13.89 0.83
N ASP A 112 -13.92 -14.79 0.39
CA ASP A 112 -13.70 -15.70 -0.73
C ASP A 112 -13.55 -14.97 -2.07
N GLN A 113 -14.15 -13.78 -2.19
CA GLN A 113 -14.03 -12.93 -3.38
C GLN A 113 -12.75 -12.06 -3.35
N MET A 114 -12.14 -11.91 -2.18
CA MET A 114 -11.02 -11.00 -1.96
C MET A 114 -9.68 -11.74 -1.89
N ASN A 115 -8.69 -11.19 -2.59
CA ASN A 115 -7.29 -11.55 -2.47
C ASN A 115 -6.63 -10.69 -1.38
N ILE A 116 -6.68 -11.17 -0.13
CA ILE A 116 -6.07 -10.51 1.02
C ILE A 116 -4.58 -10.85 1.10
N LEU A 117 -3.75 -9.82 1.13
CA LEU A 117 -2.29 -9.92 1.17
C LEU A 117 -1.79 -9.42 2.51
N PHE A 118 -1.44 -10.33 3.40
CA PHE A 118 -0.82 -9.96 4.67
C PHE A 118 0.65 -9.60 4.46
N VAL A 119 1.08 -8.47 5.03
CA VAL A 119 2.46 -7.97 4.93
C VAL A 119 2.98 -7.57 6.29
N ASP A 120 4.26 -7.88 6.55
CA ASP A 120 4.92 -7.56 7.83
C ASP A 120 5.87 -6.36 7.73
N ASN A 121 6.34 -6.07 6.51
CA ASN A 121 7.34 -5.06 6.25
C ASN A 121 7.17 -4.41 4.86
N ALA A 122 7.90 -3.33 4.64
CA ALA A 122 7.86 -2.55 3.39
C ALA A 122 8.31 -3.35 2.16
N ASP A 123 9.24 -4.30 2.31
CA ASP A 123 9.71 -5.13 1.18
C ASP A 123 8.58 -6.02 0.65
N GLU A 124 7.85 -6.66 1.56
CA GLU A 124 6.66 -7.46 1.23
C GLU A 124 5.54 -6.59 0.65
N LEU A 125 5.31 -5.40 1.21
CA LEU A 125 4.32 -4.46 0.69
C LEU A 125 4.65 -4.07 -0.76
N ILE A 126 5.88 -3.61 -1.01
CA ILE A 126 6.32 -3.14 -2.34
C ILE A 126 6.24 -4.28 -3.36
N SER A 127 6.80 -5.45 -3.03
CA SER A 127 6.84 -6.60 -3.94
C SER A 127 5.45 -7.08 -4.35
N LYS A 128 4.46 -7.04 -3.44
CA LYS A 128 3.09 -7.49 -3.72
C LYS A 128 2.22 -6.46 -4.45
N MET A 129 2.58 -5.18 -4.39
CA MET A 129 1.74 -4.07 -4.84
C MET A 129 2.21 -3.40 -6.14
N ILE A 130 3.42 -3.70 -6.61
CA ILE A 130 3.97 -3.14 -7.85
C ILE A 130 3.76 -4.07 -9.03
N LYS A 131 3.58 -3.50 -10.22
CA LYS A 131 3.49 -4.26 -11.47
C LYS A 131 4.82 -4.95 -11.76
N THR A 132 4.78 -6.27 -11.88
CA THR A 132 5.84 -7.07 -12.50
C THR A 132 5.57 -7.17 -13.99
N GLU A 133 6.59 -7.00 -14.83
CA GLU A 133 6.45 -7.01 -16.30
C GLU A 133 5.77 -8.28 -16.85
N ALA A 134 5.84 -9.39 -16.12
CA ALA A 134 5.18 -10.66 -16.49
C ALA A 134 3.64 -10.64 -16.40
N SER A 135 3.03 -9.71 -15.65
CA SER A 135 1.58 -9.72 -15.35
C SER A 135 0.71 -9.08 -16.44
N ASP A 136 1.26 -8.28 -17.35
CA ASP A 136 0.49 -7.49 -18.32
C ASP A 136 0.48 -8.07 -19.75
N ALA A 137 1.29 -9.11 -20.04
CA ALA A 137 1.29 -9.78 -21.34
C ALA A 137 0.06 -10.70 -21.58
N ALA A 138 -0.77 -10.93 -20.56
CA ALA A 138 -1.92 -11.84 -20.63
C ALA A 138 -3.28 -11.15 -20.79
N LYS A 139 -3.32 -9.83 -21.05
CA LYS A 139 -4.57 -9.05 -21.16
C LYS A 139 -4.64 -8.11 -22.37
N LEU A 140 -3.87 -8.36 -23.43
CA LEU A 140 -4.06 -7.75 -24.75
C LEU A 140 -4.45 -8.81 -25.77
#